data_AF-L8HMI8-F1
#
_entry.id   AF-L8HMI8-F1
#
_cell.length_a   1.000
_cell.length_b   1.000
_cell.length_c   1.000
_cell.angle_alpha   90.00
_cell.angle_beta   90.00
_cell.angle_gamma   90.00
#
_symmetry.space_group_name_H-M   'P 1'
#
loop_
_entity.id
_entity.type
_entity.pdbx_description
1 polymer ?
#
loop_
_entity_poly.entity_id
_entity_poly.type
_entity_poly.pdbx_seq_one_letter_code
_entity_poly.pdbx_strand_id
1 'polypeptide(L)' 'IFMKGNRATREEVWEFLSVLGVYTGRRHWISGEPRRLITKDLVQKKYLKYRQVPNGDPPHCKFLWG' A
#
# COMPACT_ATOMS: atom_id res chain seq x y z
N ILE A 1 -8.72 0.30 0.41
CA ILE A 1 -8.91 -0.79 1.40
C ILE A 1 -10.38 -0.91 1.81
N PHE A 2 -10.99 0.10 2.43
CA PHE A 2 -12.42 0.07 2.79
C PHE A 2 -13.30 -0.21 1.56
N MET A 3 -13.12 0.55 0.48
CA MET A 3 -13.84 0.37 -0.79
C MET A 3 -13.61 -0.99 -1.48
N LYS A 4 -12.66 -1.81 -1.02
CA LYS A 4 -12.28 -3.11 -1.59
C LYS A 4 -12.63 -4.29 -0.65
N GLY A 5 -13.55 -4.08 0.29
CA GLY A 5 -13.97 -5.13 1.23
C GLY A 5 -12.93 -5.41 2.32
N ASN A 6 -12.34 -4.34 2.88
CA ASN A 6 -11.33 -4.38 3.96
C ASN A 6 -10.00 -5.06 3.62
N ARG A 7 -9.76 -5.37 2.35
CA ARG A 7 -8.49 -5.90 1.84
C ARG A 7 -8.14 -5.19 0.54
N ALA A 8 -6.88 -4.89 0.29
CA ALA A 8 -6.44 -4.41 -1.02
C ALA A 8 -5.04 -4.95 -1.31
N THR A 9 -4.73 -5.28 -2.56
CA THR A 9 -3.36 -5.62 -2.92
C THR A 9 -2.49 -4.38 -3.00
N ARG A 10 -1.17 -4.57 -3.01
CA ARG A 10 -0.22 -3.49 -3.22
C ARG A 10 -0.48 -2.77 -4.55
N GLU A 11 -0.77 -3.53 -5.59
CA GLU A 11 -0.99 -3.03 -6.94
C GLU A 11 -2.23 -2.13 -7.01
N GLU A 12 -3.35 -2.55 -6.40
CA GLU A 12 -4.58 -1.75 -6.35
C GLU A 12 -4.39 -0.44 -5.57
N VAL A 13 -3.61 -0.47 -4.49
CA VAL A 13 -3.28 0.73 -3.73
C VAL A 13 -2.43 1.68 -4.58
N TRP A 14 -1.46 1.15 -5.35
CA TRP A 14 -0.64 1.97 -6.25
C TRP A 14 -1.43 2.55 -7.41
N GLU A 15 -2.32 1.77 -8.02
CA GLU A 15 -3.19 2.23 -9.09
C GLU A 15 -4.05 3.40 -8.61
N PHE A 16 -4.72 3.25 -7.46
CA PHE A 16 -5.52 4.32 -6.88
C PHE A 16 -4.70 5.59 -6.58
N LEU A 17 -3.49 5.42 -6.06
CA LEU A 17 -2.59 6.54 -5.77
C LEU A 17 -2.06 7.22 -7.03
N SER A 18 -1.83 6.47 -8.10
CA SER A 18 -1.42 7.05 -9.39
C SER A 18 -2.51 7.92 -10.00
N VAL A 19 -3.79 7.57 -9.83
CA VAL A 19 -4.94 8.44 -10.18
C VAL A 19 -4.93 9.74 -9.38
N LEU A 20 -4.49 9.69 -8.12
CA LEU A 20 -4.32 10.87 -7.25
C LEU A 20 -2.99 11.63 -7.47
N GLY A 21 -2.21 11.27 -8.51
CA GLY A 21 -0.93 11.92 -8.83
C GLY A 21 0.24 11.50 -7.94
N VAL A 22 0.08 10.44 -7.14
CA VAL A 22 1.11 9.91 -6.25
C VAL A 22 1.83 8.74 -6.94
N TYR A 23 3.02 9.02 -7.48
CA TYR A 23 3.81 8.05 -8.24
C TYR A 23 5.01 7.51 -7.45
N THR A 24 5.34 6.23 -7.67
CA THR A 24 6.53 5.61 -7.10
C THR A 24 7.80 6.21 -7.72
N GLY A 25 8.78 6.59 -6.92
CA GLY A 25 10.08 7.10 -7.40
C GLY A 25 10.19 8.63 -7.53
N ARG A 26 9.09 9.37 -7.40
CA ARG A 26 9.15 10.83 -7.18
C ARG A 26 9.00 11.10 -5.69
N ARG A 27 9.99 11.76 -5.10
CA ARG A 27 9.93 12.23 -3.72
C ARG A 27 8.89 13.35 -3.67
N HIS A 28 7.74 13.06 -3.07
CA HIS A 28 6.71 14.05 -2.84
C HIS A 28 7.10 14.88 -1.60
N TRP A 29 7.00 16.20 -1.70
CA TRP A 29 7.44 17.12 -0.65
C TRP A 29 6.74 16.92 0.70
N ILE A 30 5.46 16.53 0.69
CA ILE A 30 4.66 16.28 1.91
C ILE A 30 4.82 14.85 2.44
N SER A 31 4.88 13.87 1.54
CA SER A 31 4.77 12.44 1.89
C SER A 31 6.09 11.66 1.73
N GLY A 32 7.18 12.36 1.39
CA GLY A 32 8.47 11.73 1.15
C GLY A 32 8.42 10.77 -0.04
N GLU A 33 9.01 9.60 0.11
CA GLU A 33 8.84 8.52 -0.87
C GLU A 33 7.50 7.80 -0.58
N PRO A 34 6.52 7.86 -1.49
CA PRO A 34 5.19 7.28 -1.24
C PRO A 34 5.24 5.79 -0.88
N ARG A 35 6.21 5.07 -1.46
CA ARG A 35 6.43 3.64 -1.19
C ARG A 35 6.75 3.38 0.26
N ARG A 36 7.63 4.20 0.85
CA ARG A 36 8.04 4.06 2.24
C ARG A 36 6.89 4.38 3.19
N LEU A 37 6.13 5.43 2.91
CA LEU A 37 5.00 5.83 3.76
C LEU A 37 3.98 4.70 3.93
N ILE A 38 3.61 4.04 2.84
CA ILE A 38 2.55 3.01 2.87
C ILE A 38 3.07 1.66 3.38
N THR A 39 4.26 1.25 2.93
CA THR A 39 4.80 -0.07 3.28
C THR A 39 5.50 -0.13 4.62
N LYS A 40 6.05 0.99 5.11
CA LYS A 40 6.79 1.06 6.39
C LYS A 40 6.06 1.91 7.41
N ASP A 41 5.81 3.18 7.13
CA ASP A 41 5.40 4.12 8.19
C ASP A 41 3.98 3.79 8.71
N LEU A 42 3.01 3.54 7.82
CA LEU A 42 1.65 3.15 8.21
C LEU A 42 1.59 1.76 8.84
N VAL A 43 2.49 0.86 8.45
CA VAL A 43 2.59 -0.49 9.03
C VAL A 43 3.21 -0.43 10.43
N GLN A 44 4.28 0.35 10.61
CA GLN A 44 4.92 0.58 11.91
C GLN A 44 4.00 1.29 12.89
N LYS A 45 3.23 2.28 12.42
CA LYS A 45 2.19 2.94 13.21
C LYS A 45 0.95 2.09 13.46
N LYS A 46 0.93 0.83 12.99
CA LYS A 46 -0.17 -0.14 13.13
C LYS A 46 -1.51 0.32 12.54
N TYR A 47 -1.50 1.29 11.62
CA TYR A 47 -2.70 1.63 10.86
C TYR A 47 -3.00 0.60 9.77
N LEU A 48 -1.95 -0.03 9.25
CA LEU A 48 -2.05 -1.07 8.23
C LEU A 48 -1.34 -2.34 8.69
N LYS A 49 -1.97 -3.48 8.40
CA LYS A 49 -1.32 -4.78 8.43
C LYS A 49 -0.93 -5.15 7.01
N TYR A 50 0.35 -5.43 6.81
CA TYR A 50 0.89 -5.92 5.54
C TYR A 50 1.13 -7.42 5.65
N ARG A 51 0.46 -8.22 4.80
CA ARG A 51 0.55 -9.68 4.82
C ARG A 51 0.72 -10.23 3.40
N GLN A 52 1.69 -11.12 3.22
CA GLN A 52 1.83 -11.88 1.99
C GLN A 52 0.71 -12.91 1.89
N VAL A 53 0.10 -13.02 0.72
CA VAL A 53 -0.91 -14.04 0.46
C VAL A 53 -0.19 -15.38 0.36
N PRO A 54 -0.54 -16.37 1.19
CA PRO A 54 0.04 -17.71 1.05
C PRO A 54 -0.33 -18.26 -0.33
N ASN A 55 0.65 -18.84 -1.02
CA ASN A 55 0.53 -19.50 -2.32
C ASN A 55 0.15 -18.60 -3.51
N GLY A 56 0.43 -17.29 -3.45
CA GLY A 56 0.37 -16.44 -4.65
C GLY A 56 1.61 -16.68 -5.52
N ASP A 57 1.40 -17.12 -6.76
CA ASP A 57 2.44 -17.16 -7.79
C ASP A 57 2.01 -16.27 -8.97
N PRO A 58 2.53 -15.03 -9.08
CA PRO A 58 3.62 -14.43 -8.30
C PRO A 58 3.22 -13.99 -6.87
N PRO A 59 4.19 -13.73 -5.98
CA PRO A 59 3.93 -13.35 -4.59
C PRO A 59 3.14 -12.04 -4.48
N HIS A 60 1.84 -12.15 -4.23
CA HIS A 60 0.96 -11.01 -3.99
C HIS A 60 0.90 -10.66 -2.50
N CYS A 61 0.97 -9.37 -2.19
CA CYS A 61 0.87 -8.88 -0.83
C CYS A 61 -0.38 -8.01 -0.66
N LYS A 62 -1.05 -8.15 0.48
CA LYS A 62 -2.29 -7.46 0.80
C LYS A 62 -2.13 -6.55 2.01
N PHE A 63 -2.76 -5.40 1.92
CA PHE A 63 -2.99 -4.47 3.01
C PHE A 63 -4.36 -4.73 3.63
N LEU A 64 -4.38 -4.74 4.96
CA LEU A 64 -5.56 -4.79 5.80
C LEU A 64 -5.51 -3.60 6.75
N TRP A 65 -6.65 -3.13 7.22
CA TRP A 65 -6.67 -2.21 8.35
C TRP A 65 -6.13 -2.91 9.61
N GLY A 66 -5.35 -2.17 10.39
CA GLY A 66 -4.78 -2.60 11.66
C GLY A 66 -5.82 -2.79 12.74
#